data_AF-A0ABD2QJI1-F1
#
_entry.id   AF-A0ABD2QJI1-F1
#
_cell.length_a   1.000
_cell.length_b   1.000
_cell.length_c   1.000
_cell.angle_alpha   90.00
_cell.angle_beta   90.00
_cell.angle_gamma   90.00
#
_symmetry.space_group_name_H-M   'P 1'
#
loop_
_entity.id
_entity.type
_entity.pdbx_description
1 polymer ?
#
loop_
_entity_poly.entity_id
_entity_poly.type
_entity_poly.pdbx_seq_one_letter_code
_entity_poly.pdbx_strand_id
1 'polypeptide(L)'
;MHLLQTVHKKKRETDRCQSLLEKLTKELQQRKEHKTRIDSWLSTHKQNWFQVKCLRRLEVVIRFMQMCIYPRVFFTTTDAVFAAKFILVLHQKAFLRFSTLICLDQIFNDLTLPVSMCTEAESHRYGRFLCTILNFVMRWHASSEVYAQECSKYPGFVTAIQDSDKLSYEDYRHVVYKWHYRITKSVVACLESCNYVQIRNGLIVLTRIAPHYPKLVNFGNAVERRLSKLKTEDKRPDIKALALSCMGMLKPHKADWRAEDKFHNISQRQQMKSDDAPVEANPTNTNSAPANSPVVEVMQIKKAEPTVRKVVKDKAEEPVPAKKRKPSVENAIEDVVEVSSRY
;
A
#
# COMPACT_ATOMS: atom_id res chain seq x y z
N MET A 1 -49.87 -27.96 32.38
CA MET A 1 -49.77 -26.51 32.11
C MET A 1 -48.39 -26.11 31.54
N HIS A 2 -47.28 -26.37 32.26
CA HIS A 2 -45.93 -25.97 31.82
C HIS A 2 -45.44 -26.62 30.51
N LEU A 3 -45.75 -27.90 30.28
CA LEU A 3 -45.44 -28.63 29.03
C LEU A 3 -46.17 -28.05 27.81
N LEU A 4 -47.45 -27.68 27.94
CA LEU A 4 -48.23 -27.06 26.86
C LEU A 4 -47.70 -25.68 26.49
N GLN A 5 -47.32 -24.86 27.48
CA GLN A 5 -46.65 -23.57 27.23
C GLN A 5 -45.31 -23.75 26.50
N THR A 6 -44.56 -24.82 26.82
CA THR A 6 -43.29 -25.11 26.14
C THR A 6 -43.51 -25.56 24.69
N VAL A 7 -44.56 -26.35 24.42
CA VAL A 7 -44.94 -26.75 23.06
C VAL A 7 -45.41 -25.55 22.22
N HIS A 8 -46.26 -24.67 22.78
CA HIS A 8 -46.70 -23.45 22.09
C HIS A 8 -45.54 -22.48 21.82
N LYS A 9 -44.62 -22.32 22.78
CA LYS A 9 -43.40 -21.54 22.60
C LYS A 9 -42.53 -22.13 21.48
N LYS A 10 -42.34 -23.46 21.47
CA LYS A 10 -41.58 -24.16 20.42
C LYS A 10 -42.20 -23.99 19.04
N LYS A 11 -43.53 -24.10 18.94
CA LYS A 11 -44.26 -23.89 17.67
C LYS A 11 -44.07 -22.45 17.16
N ARG A 12 -44.24 -21.46 18.04
CA ARG A 12 -44.03 -20.03 17.69
C ARG A 12 -42.61 -19.75 17.21
N GLU A 13 -41.59 -20.31 17.86
CA GLU A 13 -40.20 -20.16 17.41
C GLU A 13 -39.96 -20.89 16.08
N THR A 14 -40.59 -22.05 15.87
CA THR A 14 -40.52 -22.77 14.59
C THR A 14 -41.12 -21.94 13.45
N ASP A 15 -42.31 -21.35 13.65
CA ASP A 15 -42.97 -20.50 12.67
C ASP A 15 -42.15 -19.22 12.39
N ARG A 16 -41.53 -18.64 13.42
CA ARG A 16 -40.62 -17.50 13.28
C ARG A 16 -39.39 -17.86 12.45
N CYS A 17 -38.76 -19.01 12.72
CA CYS A 17 -37.62 -19.51 11.96
C CYS A 17 -38.01 -19.79 10.51
N GLN A 18 -39.17 -20.37 10.26
CA GLN A 18 -39.68 -20.64 8.91
C GLN A 18 -39.90 -19.33 8.13
N SER A 19 -40.53 -18.33 8.75
CA SER A 19 -40.70 -17.00 8.13
C SER A 19 -39.36 -16.31 7.84
N LEU A 20 -38.38 -16.46 8.73
CA LEU A 20 -37.04 -15.93 8.51
C LEU A 20 -36.35 -16.65 7.34
N LEU A 21 -36.47 -17.97 7.23
CA LEU A 21 -35.93 -18.76 6.13
C LEU A 21 -36.52 -18.32 4.78
N GLU A 22 -37.82 -18.11 4.72
CA GLU A 22 -38.49 -17.62 3.50
C GLU A 22 -37.99 -16.22 3.10
N LYS A 23 -37.88 -15.30 4.06
CA LYS A 23 -37.32 -13.95 3.83
C LYS A 23 -35.89 -14.01 3.32
N LEU A 24 -35.01 -14.78 3.96
CA LEU A 24 -33.61 -14.93 3.56
C LEU A 24 -33.48 -15.59 2.18
N THR A 25 -34.34 -16.56 1.86
CA THR A 25 -34.36 -17.20 0.53
C THR A 25 -34.77 -16.21 -0.55
N LYS A 26 -35.79 -15.38 -0.28
CA LYS A 26 -36.22 -14.31 -1.19
C LYS A 26 -35.13 -13.26 -1.37
N GLU A 27 -34.50 -12.81 -0.28
CA GLU A 27 -33.38 -11.87 -0.35
C GLU A 27 -32.20 -12.44 -1.14
N LEU A 28 -31.83 -13.70 -0.91
CA LEU A 28 -30.77 -14.37 -1.67
C LEU A 28 -31.06 -14.37 -3.17
N GLN A 29 -32.30 -14.66 -3.56
CA GLN A 29 -32.72 -14.65 -4.96
C GLN A 29 -32.59 -13.25 -5.57
N GLN A 30 -33.11 -12.22 -4.88
CA GLN A 30 -32.98 -10.82 -5.32
C GLN A 30 -31.51 -10.38 -5.46
N ARG A 31 -30.64 -10.82 -4.54
CA ARG A 31 -29.20 -10.51 -4.60
C ARG A 31 -28.50 -11.21 -5.76
N LYS A 32 -28.88 -12.45 -6.08
CA LYS A 32 -28.36 -13.18 -7.27
C LYS A 32 -28.76 -12.49 -8.56
N GLU A 33 -30.02 -12.07 -8.68
CA GLU A 33 -30.51 -11.30 -9.84
C GLU A 33 -29.77 -9.97 -9.98
N HIS A 34 -29.63 -9.23 -8.88
CA HIS A 34 -28.87 -7.98 -8.87
C HIS A 34 -27.42 -8.20 -9.31
N LYS A 35 -26.74 -9.20 -8.75
CA LYS A 35 -25.35 -9.53 -9.11
C LYS A 35 -25.23 -9.83 -10.60
N THR A 36 -26.10 -10.70 -11.13
CA THR A 36 -26.12 -11.07 -12.55
C THR A 36 -26.30 -9.84 -13.44
N ARG A 37 -27.24 -8.95 -13.08
CA ARG A 37 -27.48 -7.69 -13.80
C ARG A 37 -26.25 -6.80 -13.81
N ILE A 38 -25.59 -6.60 -12.65
CA ILE A 38 -24.39 -5.78 -12.54
C ILE A 38 -23.22 -6.43 -13.29
N ASP A 39 -23.08 -7.76 -13.23
CA ASP A 39 -22.03 -8.49 -13.94
C ASP A 39 -22.16 -8.32 -15.47
N SER A 40 -23.37 -8.41 -16.00
CA SER A 40 -23.67 -8.12 -17.42
C SER A 40 -23.36 -6.67 -17.75
N TRP A 41 -23.84 -5.72 -16.94
CA TRP A 41 -23.58 -4.30 -17.15
C TRP A 41 -22.10 -3.95 -17.17
N LEU A 42 -21.30 -4.46 -16.21
CA LEU A 42 -19.85 -4.26 -16.19
C LEU A 42 -19.18 -4.85 -17.44
N SER A 43 -19.65 -5.99 -17.92
CA SER A 43 -19.08 -6.67 -19.09
C SER A 43 -19.31 -5.87 -20.37
N THR A 44 -20.45 -5.17 -20.49
CA THR A 44 -20.74 -4.26 -21.59
C THR A 44 -19.86 -3.01 -21.57
N HIS A 45 -19.52 -2.49 -20.38
CA HIS A 45 -18.82 -1.20 -20.25
C HIS A 45 -17.31 -1.32 -20.03
N LYS A 46 -16.77 -2.53 -19.81
CA LYS A 46 -15.36 -2.75 -19.43
C LYS A 46 -14.32 -2.19 -20.41
N GLN A 47 -14.71 -1.98 -21.67
CA GLN A 47 -13.84 -1.42 -22.71
C GLN A 47 -13.80 0.12 -22.67
N ASN A 48 -14.81 0.77 -22.08
CA ASN A 48 -15.05 2.21 -22.24
C ASN A 48 -14.63 3.05 -21.04
N TRP A 49 -14.50 2.45 -19.85
CA TRP A 49 -14.26 3.22 -18.61
C TRP A 49 -12.92 3.94 -18.55
N PHE A 50 -11.87 3.35 -19.12
CA PHE A 50 -10.50 3.88 -19.07
C PHE A 50 -10.02 4.39 -20.43
N GLN A 51 -10.96 4.79 -21.30
CA GLN A 51 -10.67 5.33 -22.64
C GLN A 51 -10.25 6.80 -22.57
N VAL A 52 -9.07 7.07 -22.01
CA VAL A 52 -8.43 8.36 -22.19
C VAL A 52 -7.29 8.16 -23.18
N LYS A 53 -7.50 8.59 -24.43
CA LYS A 53 -6.60 8.32 -25.56
C LYS A 53 -5.18 8.86 -25.35
N CYS A 54 -4.99 9.86 -24.47
CA CYS A 54 -3.72 10.52 -24.24
C CYS A 54 -3.05 10.22 -22.88
N LEU A 55 -3.63 9.38 -22.03
CA LEU A 55 -3.06 9.10 -20.70
C LEU A 55 -2.29 7.78 -20.66
N ARG A 56 -1.13 7.81 -19.98
CA ARG A 56 -0.38 6.58 -19.67
C ARG A 56 -1.14 5.74 -18.66
N ARG A 57 -0.91 4.42 -18.64
CA ARG A 57 -1.57 3.48 -17.69
C ARG A 57 -1.44 3.95 -16.23
N LEU A 58 -0.28 4.50 -15.87
CA LEU A 58 -0.03 5.06 -14.54
C LEU A 58 -0.93 6.27 -14.21
N GLU A 59 -1.09 7.22 -15.13
CA GLU A 59 -1.94 8.40 -14.92
C GLU A 59 -3.41 8.03 -14.76
N VAL A 60 -3.88 7.05 -15.55
CA VAL A 60 -5.22 6.48 -15.41
C VAL A 60 -5.42 5.90 -14.01
N VAL A 61 -4.45 5.11 -13.52
CA VAL A 61 -4.49 4.52 -12.19
C VAL A 61 -4.47 5.59 -11.10
N ILE A 62 -3.60 6.59 -11.19
CA ILE A 62 -3.52 7.68 -10.21
C ILE A 62 -4.85 8.41 -10.12
N ARG A 63 -5.44 8.79 -11.26
CA ARG A 63 -6.73 9.49 -11.30
C ARG A 63 -7.87 8.62 -10.76
N PHE A 64 -7.88 7.32 -11.07
CA PHE A 64 -8.84 6.37 -10.51
C PHE A 64 -8.70 6.26 -8.99
N MET A 65 -7.47 6.16 -8.48
CA MET A 65 -7.20 6.09 -7.05
C MET A 65 -7.67 7.37 -6.34
N GLN A 66 -7.32 8.54 -6.88
CA GLN A 66 -7.66 9.84 -6.31
C GLN A 66 -9.16 10.15 -6.36
N MET A 67 -9.82 9.91 -7.48
CA MET A 67 -11.21 10.34 -7.70
C MET A 67 -12.23 9.28 -7.26
N CYS A 68 -11.84 8.00 -7.18
CA CYS A 68 -12.79 6.91 -6.94
C CYS A 68 -12.48 6.11 -5.67
N ILE A 69 -11.22 5.73 -5.46
CA ILE A 69 -10.85 4.82 -4.36
C ILE A 69 -10.70 5.57 -3.04
N TYR A 70 -9.82 6.57 -2.96
CA TYR A 70 -9.54 7.27 -1.71
C TYR A 70 -10.78 7.91 -1.06
N PRO A 71 -11.68 8.59 -1.81
CA PRO A 71 -12.89 9.15 -1.21
C PRO A 71 -13.76 8.09 -0.52
N ARG A 72 -13.79 6.85 -1.05
CA ARG A 72 -14.55 5.73 -0.47
C ARG A 72 -13.83 5.08 0.70
N VAL A 73 -12.52 4.88 0.58
CA VAL A 73 -11.71 4.20 1.59
C VAL A 73 -11.77 4.91 2.94
N PHE A 74 -11.82 6.24 2.94
CA PHE A 74 -11.90 7.02 4.16
C PHE A 74 -13.33 7.29 4.64
N PHE A 75 -14.38 7.02 3.84
CA PHE A 75 -15.76 7.38 4.18
C PHE A 75 -16.43 6.43 5.18
N THR A 76 -16.50 5.13 4.89
CA THR A 76 -17.03 4.13 5.83
C THR A 76 -16.21 2.85 5.83
N THR A 77 -16.39 2.04 6.87
CA THR A 77 -15.73 0.73 6.96
C THR A 77 -16.17 -0.21 5.84
N THR A 78 -17.44 -0.17 5.45
CA THR A 78 -17.98 -1.00 4.37
C THR A 78 -17.43 -0.54 3.02
N ASP A 79 -17.34 0.78 2.81
CA ASP A 79 -16.78 1.35 1.58
C ASP A 79 -15.30 1.04 1.40
N ALA A 80 -14.51 1.00 2.49
CA ALA A 80 -13.11 0.59 2.45
C ALA A 80 -12.94 -0.85 1.94
N VAL A 81 -13.76 -1.78 2.42
CA VAL A 81 -13.75 -3.18 1.94
C VAL A 81 -14.28 -3.26 0.51
N PHE A 82 -15.35 -2.53 0.19
CA PHE A 82 -15.90 -2.47 -1.16
C PHE A 82 -14.87 -1.97 -2.16
N ALA A 83 -14.16 -0.87 -1.87
CA ALA A 83 -13.14 -0.31 -2.75
C ALA A 83 -12.02 -1.31 -3.05
N ALA A 84 -11.53 -2.03 -2.02
CA ALA A 84 -10.54 -3.09 -2.20
C ALA A 84 -11.06 -4.25 -3.06
N LYS A 85 -12.30 -4.71 -2.80
CA LYS A 85 -12.93 -5.77 -3.60
C LYS A 85 -13.24 -5.32 -5.03
N PHE A 86 -13.53 -4.04 -5.23
CA PHE A 86 -13.82 -3.50 -6.55
C PHE A 86 -12.57 -3.49 -7.44
N ILE A 87 -11.39 -3.15 -6.88
CA ILE A 87 -10.10 -3.31 -7.58
C ILE A 87 -9.92 -4.76 -8.06
N LEU A 88 -10.25 -5.74 -7.22
CA LEU A 88 -10.21 -7.15 -7.58
C LEU A 88 -11.24 -7.51 -8.67
N VAL A 89 -12.45 -6.94 -8.63
CA VAL A 89 -13.46 -7.14 -9.68
C VAL A 89 -12.99 -6.58 -11.02
N LEU A 90 -12.37 -5.39 -11.05
CA LEU A 90 -11.81 -4.80 -12.26
C LEU A 90 -10.71 -5.70 -12.86
N HIS A 91 -9.86 -6.26 -11.99
CA HIS A 91 -8.86 -7.24 -12.37
C HIS A 91 -9.50 -8.50 -13.00
N GLN A 92 -10.43 -9.14 -12.28
CA GLN A 92 -11.10 -10.39 -12.71
C GLN A 92 -11.94 -10.24 -13.98
N LYS A 93 -12.44 -9.03 -14.28
CA LYS A 93 -13.20 -8.77 -15.52
C LYS A 93 -12.32 -8.29 -16.68
N ALA A 94 -11.00 -8.20 -16.47
CA ALA A 94 -10.03 -7.76 -17.48
C ALA A 94 -10.42 -6.40 -18.09
N PHE A 95 -10.66 -5.39 -17.24
CA PHE A 95 -10.95 -4.03 -17.71
C PHE A 95 -9.79 -3.49 -18.56
N LEU A 96 -10.12 -2.92 -19.72
CA LEU A 96 -9.13 -2.44 -20.67
C LEU A 96 -8.34 -1.26 -20.08
N ARG A 97 -7.02 -1.23 -20.32
CA ARG A 97 -6.09 -0.19 -19.84
C ARG A 97 -5.96 -0.07 -18.31
N PHE A 98 -6.68 -0.87 -17.53
CA PHE A 98 -6.49 -0.95 -16.09
C PHE A 98 -5.36 -1.92 -15.75
N SER A 99 -4.23 -1.39 -15.29
CA SER A 99 -3.15 -2.22 -14.76
C SER A 99 -3.33 -2.43 -13.26
N THR A 100 -3.73 -3.65 -12.89
CA THR A 100 -3.81 -4.06 -11.49
C THR A 100 -2.47 -3.96 -10.80
N LEU A 101 -1.39 -4.38 -11.46
CA LEU A 101 -0.04 -4.32 -10.92
C LEU A 101 0.37 -2.87 -10.59
N ILE A 102 0.15 -1.93 -11.51
CA ILE A 102 0.44 -0.50 -11.28
C ILE A 102 -0.45 0.05 -10.16
N CYS A 103 -1.73 -0.34 -10.10
CA CYS A 103 -2.64 0.08 -9.03
C CYS A 103 -2.16 -0.37 -7.65
N LEU A 104 -1.72 -1.63 -7.52
CA LEU A 104 -1.17 -2.15 -6.27
C LEU A 104 0.17 -1.48 -5.92
N ASP A 105 1.00 -1.23 -6.93
CA ASP A 105 2.26 -0.52 -6.73
C ASP A 105 2.01 0.91 -6.20
N GLN A 106 1.06 1.64 -6.76
CA GLN A 106 0.67 2.96 -6.26
C GLN A 106 0.10 2.93 -4.84
N ILE A 107 -0.62 1.87 -4.47
CA ILE A 107 -1.14 1.71 -3.10
C ILE A 107 0.02 1.50 -2.11
N PHE A 108 1.02 0.68 -2.44
CA PHE A 108 2.09 0.30 -1.52
C PHE A 108 3.37 1.13 -1.64
N ASN A 109 3.50 2.01 -2.64
CA ASN A 109 4.73 2.78 -2.89
C ASN A 109 5.12 3.65 -1.68
N ASP A 110 4.16 4.38 -1.11
CA ASP A 110 4.33 5.11 0.15
C ASP A 110 3.01 5.26 0.91
N LEU A 111 2.95 4.65 2.10
CA LEU A 111 1.80 4.74 2.99
C LEU A 111 1.91 5.91 3.98
N THR A 112 3.08 6.56 4.08
CA THR A 112 3.37 7.55 5.13
C THR A 112 2.41 8.73 5.03
N LEU A 113 2.23 9.28 3.83
CA LEU A 113 1.36 10.43 3.60
C LEU A 113 -0.12 10.11 3.88
N PRO A 114 -0.74 9.06 3.28
CA PRO A 114 -2.12 8.70 3.62
C PRO A 114 -2.34 8.49 5.11
N VAL A 115 -1.43 7.77 5.79
CA VAL A 115 -1.56 7.49 7.23
C VAL A 115 -1.41 8.76 8.08
N SER A 116 -0.55 9.69 7.66
CA SER A 116 -0.29 10.93 8.39
C SER A 116 -1.44 11.94 8.30
N MET A 117 -2.19 11.92 7.21
CA MET A 117 -3.30 12.86 6.97
C MET A 117 -4.66 12.35 7.48
N CYS A 118 -4.75 11.06 7.86
CA CYS A 118 -5.97 10.48 8.40
C CYS A 118 -6.28 10.98 9.81
N THR A 119 -7.56 11.08 10.12
CA THR A 119 -8.05 10.98 11.50
C THR A 119 -7.90 9.55 12.03
N GLU A 120 -8.05 9.36 13.34
CA GLU A 120 -8.00 8.03 13.96
C GLU A 120 -9.02 7.06 13.35
N ALA A 121 -10.26 7.51 13.15
CA ALA A 121 -11.32 6.70 12.55
C ALA A 121 -11.01 6.32 11.09
N GLU A 122 -10.45 7.24 10.31
CA GLU A 122 -10.02 7.00 8.94
C GLU A 122 -8.85 6.01 8.88
N SER A 123 -7.90 6.08 9.82
CA SER A 123 -6.79 5.12 9.89
C SER A 123 -7.28 3.68 10.11
N HIS A 124 -8.35 3.49 10.87
CA HIS A 124 -9.00 2.18 11.01
C HIS A 124 -9.61 1.69 9.70
N ARG A 125 -10.27 2.56 8.94
CA ARG A 125 -10.89 2.23 7.63
C ARG A 125 -9.80 1.91 6.61
N TYR A 126 -8.75 2.74 6.54
CA TYR A 126 -7.60 2.54 5.68
C TYR A 126 -6.87 1.24 5.98
N GLY A 127 -6.64 0.93 7.26
CA GLY A 127 -6.05 -0.35 7.67
C GLY A 127 -6.88 -1.56 7.22
N ARG A 128 -8.22 -1.48 7.23
CA ARG A 128 -9.09 -2.54 6.68
C ARG A 128 -9.03 -2.64 5.16
N PHE A 129 -8.95 -1.51 4.46
CA PHE A 129 -8.69 -1.49 3.02
C PHE A 129 -7.37 -2.21 2.72
N LEU A 130 -6.26 -1.79 3.34
CA LEU A 130 -4.95 -2.40 3.15
C LEU A 130 -4.92 -3.89 3.51
N CYS A 131 -5.56 -4.29 4.61
CA CYS A 131 -5.66 -5.71 4.98
C CYS A 131 -6.40 -6.52 3.91
N THR A 132 -7.47 -5.98 3.33
CA THR A 132 -8.22 -6.64 2.25
C THR A 132 -7.38 -6.74 0.97
N ILE A 133 -6.59 -5.70 0.67
CA ILE A 133 -5.65 -5.69 -0.45
C ILE A 133 -4.56 -6.76 -0.26
N LEU A 134 -3.90 -6.74 0.90
CA LEU A 134 -2.84 -7.70 1.24
C LEU A 134 -3.33 -9.15 1.22
N ASN A 135 -4.60 -9.40 1.56
CA ASN A 135 -5.15 -10.75 1.51
C ASN A 135 -5.06 -11.37 0.10
N PHE A 136 -5.48 -10.64 -0.95
CA PHE A 136 -5.37 -11.18 -2.30
C PHE A 136 -3.93 -11.18 -2.82
N VAL A 137 -3.11 -10.20 -2.43
CA VAL A 137 -1.67 -10.18 -2.78
C VAL A 137 -0.99 -11.42 -2.23
N MET A 138 -1.23 -11.74 -0.95
CA MET A 138 -0.65 -12.92 -0.31
C MET A 138 -1.26 -14.22 -0.83
N ARG A 139 -2.53 -14.24 -1.26
CA ARG A 139 -3.14 -15.40 -1.93
C ARG A 139 -2.42 -15.73 -3.24
N TRP A 140 -2.14 -14.71 -4.06
CA TRP A 140 -1.39 -14.89 -5.30
C TRP A 140 0.07 -15.24 -5.05
N HIS A 141 0.67 -14.78 -3.94
CA HIS A 141 2.04 -15.13 -3.54
C HIS A 141 2.16 -16.56 -2.99
N ALA A 142 1.09 -17.12 -2.43
CA ALA A 142 1.14 -18.41 -1.74
C ALA A 142 1.25 -19.62 -2.68
N SER A 143 0.77 -19.52 -3.93
CA SER A 143 0.71 -20.63 -4.88
C SER A 143 0.94 -20.14 -6.31
N SER A 144 1.85 -20.82 -7.01
CA SER A 144 2.14 -20.54 -8.42
C SER A 144 0.93 -20.88 -9.30
N GLU A 145 0.18 -21.92 -8.94
CA GLU A 145 -1.03 -22.36 -9.63
C GLU A 145 -2.12 -21.29 -9.55
N VAL A 146 -2.36 -20.74 -8.35
CA VAL A 146 -3.32 -19.65 -8.15
C VAL A 146 -2.89 -18.41 -8.93
N TYR A 147 -1.61 -18.05 -8.91
CA TYR A 147 -1.09 -16.93 -9.70
C TYR A 147 -1.27 -17.14 -11.22
N ALA A 148 -1.00 -18.34 -11.72
CA ALA A 148 -1.16 -18.67 -13.14
C ALA A 148 -2.63 -18.60 -13.58
N GLN A 149 -3.56 -19.00 -12.70
CA GLN A 149 -5.00 -18.96 -12.96
C GLN A 149 -5.58 -17.55 -12.85
N GLU A 150 -5.25 -16.84 -11.77
CA GLU A 150 -5.90 -15.58 -11.40
C GLU A 150 -5.15 -14.34 -11.89
N CYS A 151 -3.86 -14.40 -12.23
CA CYS A 151 -3.07 -13.20 -12.58
C CYS A 151 -2.43 -13.26 -13.97
N SER A 152 -1.65 -14.30 -14.28
CA SER A 152 -0.83 -14.38 -15.52
C SER A 152 -1.66 -14.26 -16.82
N LYS A 153 -2.93 -14.65 -16.77
CA LYS A 153 -3.87 -14.59 -17.91
C LYS A 153 -4.53 -13.22 -18.08
N TYR A 154 -4.40 -12.32 -17.11
CA TYR A 154 -5.12 -11.06 -17.07
C TYR A 154 -4.23 -9.89 -17.52
N PRO A 155 -4.79 -8.92 -18.30
CA PRO A 155 -4.02 -7.80 -18.83
C PRO A 155 -3.44 -6.88 -17.75
N GLY A 156 -3.98 -6.95 -16.53
CA GLY A 156 -3.53 -6.17 -15.38
C GLY A 156 -2.10 -6.48 -14.91
N PHE A 157 -1.52 -7.60 -15.35
CA PHE A 157 -0.18 -8.09 -14.99
C PHE A 157 0.79 -8.16 -16.18
N VAL A 158 0.46 -7.52 -17.30
CA VAL A 158 1.36 -7.33 -18.44
C VAL A 158 2.33 -6.19 -18.11
N THR A 159 3.63 -6.45 -18.27
CA THR A 159 4.66 -5.44 -18.01
C THR A 159 4.74 -4.44 -19.18
N ALA A 160 5.14 -3.20 -18.90
CA ALA A 160 5.15 -2.12 -19.90
C ALA A 160 6.26 -2.25 -20.95
N ILE A 161 7.21 -3.17 -20.75
CA ILE A 161 8.44 -3.27 -21.56
C ILE A 161 8.12 -3.91 -22.91
N GLN A 162 7.22 -4.90 -22.95
CA GLN A 162 6.62 -5.43 -24.17
C GLN A 162 5.21 -5.89 -23.83
N ASP A 163 4.21 -5.52 -24.63
CA ASP A 163 2.81 -5.93 -24.44
C ASP A 163 2.59 -7.46 -24.55
N SER A 164 3.65 -8.22 -24.85
CA SER A 164 3.74 -9.68 -24.87
C SER A 164 4.29 -10.30 -23.59
N ASP A 165 5.06 -9.58 -22.78
CA ASP A 165 5.78 -10.15 -21.64
C ASP A 165 4.95 -10.08 -20.35
N LYS A 166 4.33 -11.23 -20.06
CA LYS A 166 3.61 -11.50 -18.82
C LYS A 166 4.59 -11.55 -17.65
N LEU A 167 4.23 -10.91 -16.53
CA LEU A 167 5.03 -10.97 -15.32
C LEU A 167 5.15 -12.43 -14.83
N SER A 168 6.38 -12.92 -14.71
CA SER A 168 6.63 -14.26 -14.17
C SER A 168 6.20 -14.36 -12.70
N TYR A 169 5.97 -15.57 -12.22
CA TYR A 169 5.62 -15.78 -10.81
C TYR A 169 6.74 -15.34 -9.86
N GLU A 170 8.01 -15.58 -10.21
CA GLU A 170 9.15 -15.17 -9.39
C GLU A 170 9.37 -13.65 -9.41
N ASP A 171 9.09 -12.98 -10.53
CA ASP A 171 9.10 -11.52 -10.59
C ASP A 171 7.98 -10.94 -9.73
N TYR A 172 6.79 -11.57 -9.74
CA TYR A 172 5.71 -11.19 -8.85
C TYR A 172 6.11 -11.35 -7.38
N ARG A 173 6.72 -12.47 -6.98
CA ARG A 173 7.24 -12.66 -5.62
C ARG A 173 8.23 -11.55 -5.21
N HIS A 174 9.10 -11.12 -6.12
CA HIS A 174 9.99 -9.97 -5.90
C HIS A 174 9.25 -8.64 -5.75
N VAL A 175 8.19 -8.41 -6.53
CA VAL A 175 7.37 -7.20 -6.40
C VAL A 175 6.67 -7.19 -5.04
N VAL A 176 6.12 -8.32 -4.59
CA VAL A 176 5.52 -8.44 -3.26
C VAL A 176 6.56 -8.18 -2.16
N TYR A 177 7.79 -8.69 -2.29
CA TYR A 177 8.87 -8.35 -1.37
C TYR A 177 9.10 -6.83 -1.29
N LYS A 178 9.18 -6.17 -2.45
CA LYS A 178 9.34 -4.71 -2.52
C LYS A 178 8.19 -3.99 -1.81
N TRP A 179 6.94 -4.43 -1.98
CA TRP A 179 5.80 -3.84 -1.28
C TRP A 179 5.89 -4.03 0.23
N HIS A 180 6.27 -5.22 0.71
CA HIS A 180 6.52 -5.46 2.14
C HIS A 180 7.63 -4.56 2.69
N TYR A 181 8.70 -4.34 1.92
CA TYR A 181 9.76 -3.39 2.28
C TYR A 181 9.22 -1.95 2.37
N ARG A 182 8.41 -1.50 1.40
CA ARG A 182 7.80 -0.16 1.42
C ARG A 182 6.85 0.05 2.60
N ILE A 183 6.01 -0.94 2.90
CA ILE A 183 5.16 -0.94 4.11
C ILE A 183 6.03 -0.78 5.36
N THR A 184 7.13 -1.55 5.46
CA THR A 184 8.07 -1.45 6.59
C THR A 184 8.62 -0.04 6.72
N LYS A 185 9.08 0.55 5.61
CA LYS A 185 9.64 1.90 5.58
C LYS A 185 8.63 2.94 6.05
N SER A 186 7.40 2.90 5.54
CA SER A 186 6.35 3.85 5.93
C SER A 186 5.92 3.68 7.38
N VAL A 187 5.77 2.43 7.86
CA VAL A 187 5.45 2.16 9.28
C VAL A 187 6.56 2.68 10.19
N VAL A 188 7.83 2.40 9.88
CA VAL A 188 8.96 2.91 10.66
C VAL A 188 8.96 4.44 10.68
N ALA A 189 8.74 5.09 9.53
CA ALA A 189 8.65 6.55 9.46
C ALA A 189 7.52 7.11 10.35
N CYS A 190 6.33 6.50 10.35
CA CYS A 190 5.24 6.91 11.23
C CYS A 190 5.57 6.68 12.72
N LEU A 191 6.18 5.56 13.08
CA LEU A 191 6.50 5.22 14.47
C LEU A 191 7.68 6.02 15.04
N GLU A 192 8.63 6.41 14.20
CA GLU A 192 9.75 7.28 14.57
C GLU A 192 9.40 8.76 14.46
N SER A 193 8.22 9.10 13.93
CA SER A 193 7.76 10.48 13.92
C SER A 193 7.59 10.99 15.35
N CYS A 194 8.07 12.18 15.66
CA CYS A 194 7.78 12.82 16.95
C CYS A 194 6.31 13.29 17.05
N ASN A 195 5.48 13.01 16.04
CA ASN A 195 4.11 13.45 15.94
C ASN A 195 3.14 12.40 16.52
N TYR A 196 2.32 12.84 17.48
CA TYR A 196 1.36 11.97 18.15
C TYR A 196 0.37 11.28 17.21
N VAL A 197 -0.23 12.04 16.28
CA VAL A 197 -1.25 11.53 15.35
C VAL A 197 -0.63 10.51 14.41
N GLN A 198 0.57 10.79 13.88
CA GLN A 198 1.27 9.89 12.97
C GLN A 198 1.65 8.56 13.64
N ILE A 199 2.19 8.59 14.87
CA ILE A 199 2.49 7.37 15.62
C ILE A 199 1.22 6.57 15.86
N ARG A 200 0.17 7.22 16.37
CA ARG A 200 -1.11 6.58 16.70
C ARG A 200 -1.75 5.94 15.48
N ASN A 201 -1.84 6.65 14.37
CA ASN A 201 -2.38 6.13 13.11
C ASN A 201 -1.52 4.99 12.55
N GLY A 202 -0.20 5.11 12.64
CA GLY A 202 0.73 4.04 12.23
C GLY A 202 0.53 2.75 13.02
N LEU A 203 0.38 2.85 14.34
CA LEU A 203 0.06 1.72 15.22
C LEU A 203 -1.29 1.10 14.85
N ILE A 204 -2.32 1.92 14.62
CA ILE A 204 -3.64 1.45 14.22
C ILE A 204 -3.58 0.69 12.90
N VAL A 205 -2.96 1.26 11.86
CA VAL A 205 -2.85 0.58 10.57
C VAL A 205 -2.08 -0.72 10.69
N LEU A 206 -0.95 -0.72 11.43
CA LEU A 206 -0.13 -1.90 11.68
C LEU A 206 -0.94 -3.03 12.33
N THR A 207 -1.74 -2.74 13.36
CA THR A 207 -2.61 -3.75 14.00
C THR A 207 -3.64 -4.33 13.04
N ARG A 208 -4.16 -3.54 12.09
CA ARG A 208 -5.15 -4.00 11.11
C ARG A 208 -4.55 -4.90 10.04
N ILE A 209 -3.31 -4.65 9.61
CA ILE A 209 -2.65 -5.45 8.56
C ILE A 209 -1.88 -6.66 9.10
N ALA A 210 -1.79 -6.81 10.44
CA ALA A 210 -1.10 -7.90 11.15
C ALA A 210 -1.32 -9.32 10.56
N PRO A 211 -2.52 -9.72 10.08
CA PRO A 211 -2.73 -11.06 9.54
C PRO A 211 -1.89 -11.38 8.28
N HIS A 212 -1.59 -10.36 7.48
CA HIS A 212 -0.88 -10.52 6.20
C HIS A 212 0.49 -9.84 6.18
N TYR A 213 0.83 -9.05 7.19
CA TYR A 213 2.11 -8.36 7.33
C TYR A 213 2.49 -8.25 8.82
N PRO A 214 3.76 -8.44 9.21
CA PRO A 214 4.91 -8.83 8.40
C PRO A 214 4.90 -10.33 8.05
N LYS A 215 5.60 -10.68 6.97
CA LYS A 215 5.88 -12.08 6.58
C LYS A 215 7.36 -12.38 6.45
N LEU A 216 8.23 -11.38 6.66
CA LEU A 216 9.67 -11.54 6.64
C LEU A 216 10.28 -11.20 7.99
N VAL A 217 11.26 -11.99 8.41
CA VAL A 217 11.92 -11.87 9.72
C VAL A 217 12.63 -10.52 9.88
N ASN A 218 13.33 -10.05 8.85
CA ASN A 218 14.03 -8.76 8.86
C ASN A 218 13.07 -7.58 9.08
N PHE A 219 11.93 -7.57 8.40
CA PHE A 219 10.90 -6.54 8.50
C PHE A 219 10.16 -6.61 9.83
N GLY A 220 9.81 -7.83 10.28
CA GLY A 220 9.21 -8.05 11.59
C GLY A 220 10.10 -7.57 12.73
N ASN A 221 11.39 -7.94 12.71
CA ASN A 221 12.36 -7.47 13.70
C ASN A 221 12.55 -5.95 13.65
N ALA A 222 12.53 -5.34 12.46
CA ALA A 222 12.63 -3.89 12.32
C ALA A 222 11.47 -3.17 13.00
N VAL A 223 10.23 -3.65 12.82
CA VAL A 223 9.02 -3.12 13.45
C VAL A 223 9.04 -3.39 14.97
N GLU A 224 9.35 -4.61 15.41
CA GLU A 224 9.42 -4.98 16.83
C GLU A 224 10.39 -4.08 17.62
N ARG A 225 11.55 -3.74 17.04
CA ARG A 225 12.49 -2.81 17.67
C ARG A 225 11.87 -1.44 17.93
N ARG A 226 11.10 -0.89 16.97
CA ARG A 226 10.45 0.42 17.12
C ARG A 226 9.29 0.38 18.10
N LEU A 227 8.50 -0.69 18.07
CA LEU A 227 7.43 -0.90 19.06
C LEU A 227 7.99 -1.02 20.48
N SER A 228 9.12 -1.73 20.64
CA SER A 228 9.81 -1.86 21.94
C SER A 228 10.29 -0.50 22.43
N LYS A 229 10.91 0.30 21.53
CA LYS A 229 11.34 1.67 21.82
C LYS A 229 10.18 2.56 22.26
N LEU A 230 9.06 2.55 21.54
CA LEU A 230 7.86 3.31 21.91
C LEU A 230 7.30 2.88 23.27
N LYS A 231 7.28 1.57 23.55
CA LYS A 231 6.81 1.04 24.83
C LYS A 231 7.67 1.54 26.00
N THR A 232 9.00 1.62 25.85
CA THR A 232 9.91 1.98 26.95
C THR A 232 10.14 3.48 27.07
N GLU A 233 10.45 4.15 25.95
CA GLU A 233 11.01 5.51 25.92
C GLU A 233 9.97 6.61 25.71
N ASP A 234 8.79 6.31 25.15
CA ASP A 234 7.77 7.34 24.92
C ASP A 234 7.30 7.93 26.26
N LYS A 235 6.83 9.17 26.29
CA LYS A 235 6.29 9.79 27.52
C LYS A 235 4.79 9.57 27.66
N ARG A 236 4.11 9.23 26.56
CA ARG A 236 2.66 9.19 26.47
C ARG A 236 2.14 7.79 26.83
N PRO A 237 1.32 7.65 27.87
CA PRO A 237 0.89 6.34 28.37
C PRO A 237 -0.01 5.58 27.40
N ASP A 238 -0.83 6.28 26.64
CA ASP A 238 -1.72 5.70 25.64
C ASP A 238 -0.94 5.10 24.45
N ILE A 239 0.12 5.78 23.98
CA ILE A 239 1.01 5.27 22.94
C ILE A 239 1.74 4.01 23.41
N LYS A 240 2.20 3.98 24.68
CA LYS A 240 2.81 2.77 25.26
C LYS A 240 1.84 1.60 25.27
N ALA A 241 0.59 1.84 25.68
CA ALA A 241 -0.44 0.82 25.70
C ALA A 241 -0.75 0.28 24.29
N LEU A 242 -0.85 1.18 23.30
CA LEU A 242 -1.05 0.81 21.90
C LEU A 242 0.13 0.02 21.34
N ALA A 243 1.37 0.44 21.62
CA ALA A 243 2.58 -0.27 21.19
C ALA A 243 2.63 -1.68 21.80
N LEU A 244 2.34 -1.82 23.10
CA LEU A 244 2.25 -3.11 23.79
C LEU A 244 1.18 -4.02 23.17
N SER A 245 -0.01 -3.48 22.92
CA SER A 245 -1.11 -4.21 22.27
C SER A 245 -0.70 -4.67 20.87
N CYS A 246 -0.08 -3.79 20.08
CA CYS A 246 0.42 -4.10 18.74
C CYS A 246 1.46 -5.22 18.76
N MET A 247 2.42 -5.19 19.68
CA MET A 247 3.37 -6.29 19.87
C MET A 247 2.64 -7.61 20.19
N GLY A 248 1.61 -7.56 21.05
CA GLY A 248 0.77 -8.71 21.37
C GLY A 248 0.08 -9.30 20.15
N MET A 249 -0.45 -8.45 19.26
CA MET A 249 -1.11 -8.87 18.02
C MET A 249 -0.15 -9.43 16.96
N LEU A 250 1.11 -9.00 16.95
CA LEU A 250 2.12 -9.51 16.01
C LEU A 250 2.69 -10.88 16.43
N LYS A 251 2.71 -11.19 17.73
CA LYS A 251 3.29 -12.44 18.26
C LYS A 251 2.74 -13.72 17.61
N PRO A 252 1.41 -13.91 17.46
CA PRO A 252 0.87 -15.12 16.82
C PRO A 252 1.34 -15.31 15.38
N HIS A 253 1.60 -14.20 14.67
CA HIS A 253 2.01 -14.23 13.26
C HIS A 253 3.53 -14.43 13.07
N LYS A 254 4.31 -14.40 14.15
CA LYS A 254 5.78 -14.54 14.10
C LYS A 254 6.22 -15.91 13.58
N ALA A 255 5.44 -16.96 13.84
CA ALA A 255 5.70 -18.30 13.33
C ALA A 255 5.64 -18.37 11.78
N ASP A 256 4.86 -17.47 11.16
CA ASP A 256 4.73 -17.41 9.70
C ASP A 256 5.87 -16.63 9.03
N TRP A 257 6.77 -16.00 9.80
CA TRP A 257 7.82 -15.16 9.22
C TRP A 257 8.88 -16.03 8.55
N ARG A 258 9.20 -15.67 7.30
CA ARG A 258 10.16 -16.39 6.47
C ARG A 258 11.43 -15.57 6.29
N ALA A 259 12.52 -16.28 6.03
CA ALA A 259 13.74 -15.65 5.53
C ALA A 259 13.53 -15.18 4.08
N GLU A 260 14.34 -14.22 3.64
CA GLU A 260 14.17 -13.53 2.35
C GLU A 260 14.32 -14.47 1.15
N ASP A 261 15.30 -15.36 1.21
CA ASP A 261 15.57 -16.45 0.26
C ASP A 261 14.35 -17.37 0.05
N LYS A 262 13.58 -17.62 1.11
CA LYS A 262 12.35 -18.43 1.05
C LYS A 262 11.14 -17.63 0.58
N PHE A 263 11.24 -16.30 0.49
CA PHE A 263 10.14 -15.42 0.11
C PHE A 263 10.17 -15.08 -1.39
N HIS A 264 11.36 -14.90 -1.98
CA HIS A 264 11.57 -14.74 -3.43
C HIS A 264 12.97 -15.26 -3.83
N ASN A 265 13.13 -15.82 -5.03
CA ASN A 265 14.40 -16.42 -5.45
C ASN A 265 15.41 -15.33 -5.86
N ILE A 266 16.40 -15.02 -5.03
CA ILE A 266 17.39 -13.95 -5.28
C ILE A 266 18.33 -14.29 -6.47
N SER A 267 18.59 -15.58 -6.71
CA SER A 267 19.62 -16.07 -7.65
C SER A 267 19.39 -15.69 -9.12
N GLN A 268 18.15 -15.66 -9.59
CA GLN A 268 17.84 -15.31 -10.99
C GLN A 268 18.19 -13.86 -11.34
N ARG A 269 18.23 -12.95 -10.35
CA ARG A 269 18.48 -11.53 -10.60
C ARG A 269 19.95 -11.14 -10.53
N GLN A 270 20.78 -11.93 -9.85
CA GLN A 270 22.24 -11.77 -9.88
C GLN A 270 22.82 -12.23 -11.22
N GLN A 271 22.27 -13.29 -11.83
CA GLN A 271 22.66 -13.74 -13.17
C GLN A 271 22.37 -12.69 -14.26
N MET A 272 21.21 -12.02 -14.21
CA MET A 272 20.91 -10.91 -15.15
C MET A 272 21.80 -9.67 -14.99
N LYS A 273 22.57 -9.56 -13.90
CA LYS A 273 23.56 -8.47 -13.70
C LYS A 273 25.00 -8.89 -14.01
N SER A 274 25.28 -10.19 -14.14
CA SER A 274 26.64 -10.69 -14.38
C SER A 274 26.95 -10.99 -15.85
N ASP A 275 25.92 -11.03 -16.71
CA ASP A 275 26.11 -11.24 -18.16
C ASP A 275 26.50 -9.94 -18.91
N ASP A 276 26.66 -8.82 -18.20
CA ASP A 276 27.14 -7.55 -18.73
C ASP A 276 28.50 -7.19 -18.08
N ALA A 277 29.54 -7.94 -18.45
CA ALA A 277 30.93 -7.58 -18.21
C ALA A 277 31.72 -7.64 -19.54
N PRO A 278 32.60 -6.67 -19.83
CA PRO A 278 33.03 -6.39 -21.20
C PRO A 278 34.19 -7.29 -21.63
N VAL A 279 34.10 -7.83 -22.84
CA VAL A 279 35.23 -8.43 -23.57
C VAL A 279 36.13 -7.29 -24.07
N GLU A 280 37.44 -7.45 -23.86
CA GLU A 280 38.52 -6.52 -24.20
C GLU A 280 38.57 -6.11 -25.68
N ALA A 281 39.15 -4.93 -25.89
CA ALA A 281 39.12 -4.09 -27.07
C ALA A 281 39.96 -4.54 -28.28
N ASN A 282 39.54 -4.11 -29.47
CA ASN A 282 40.42 -3.43 -30.43
C ASN A 282 39.62 -2.51 -31.39
N PRO A 283 40.22 -1.42 -31.93
CA PRO A 283 39.48 -0.22 -32.33
C PRO A 283 39.45 0.03 -33.84
N THR A 284 38.31 0.46 -34.39
CA THR A 284 38.28 1.37 -35.57
C THR A 284 36.99 2.22 -35.62
N ASN A 285 37.18 3.51 -35.88
CA ASN A 285 36.23 4.63 -36.05
C ASN A 285 34.99 4.37 -36.93
N THR A 286 33.85 4.98 -36.59
CA THR A 286 33.26 6.16 -37.30
C THR A 286 31.94 6.66 -36.66
N ASN A 287 31.69 7.96 -36.84
CA ASN A 287 30.71 8.84 -36.20
C ASN A 287 29.21 8.49 -36.34
N SER A 288 28.41 8.79 -35.30
CA SER A 288 27.21 9.65 -35.37
C SER A 288 26.50 9.78 -34.00
N ALA A 289 26.12 11.02 -33.64
CA ALA A 289 25.24 11.34 -32.49
C ALA A 289 23.75 11.15 -32.90
N PRO A 290 22.75 11.03 -31.97
CA PRO A 290 22.29 12.18 -31.18
C PRO A 290 21.81 11.85 -29.74
N ALA A 291 21.31 12.90 -29.09
CA ALA A 291 21.16 13.15 -27.66
C ALA A 291 19.98 12.49 -26.92
N ASN A 292 20.20 12.40 -25.59
CA ASN A 292 19.29 12.58 -24.44
C ASN A 292 18.11 11.62 -24.19
N SER A 293 18.30 10.76 -23.18
CA SER A 293 17.25 10.22 -22.29
C SER A 293 17.55 10.66 -20.84
N PRO A 294 16.55 11.00 -20.01
CA PRO A 294 16.79 11.38 -18.63
C PRO A 294 17.01 10.15 -17.74
N VAL A 295 18.10 10.23 -16.98
CA VAL A 295 18.59 9.25 -16.00
C VAL A 295 17.71 9.26 -14.75
N VAL A 296 17.31 8.09 -14.25
CA VAL A 296 16.83 7.91 -12.87
C VAL A 296 17.99 7.35 -12.05
N GLU A 297 18.63 8.24 -11.31
CA GLU A 297 19.77 7.95 -10.45
C GLU A 297 19.31 7.25 -9.16
N VAL A 298 19.86 6.07 -8.87
CA VAL A 298 19.66 5.37 -7.58
C VAL A 298 20.99 5.34 -6.84
N MET A 299 21.05 6.20 -5.82
CA MET A 299 22.14 6.38 -4.87
C MET A 299 22.40 5.10 -4.06
N GLN A 300 23.66 4.62 -4.07
CA GLN A 300 24.15 3.56 -3.19
C GLN A 300 24.57 4.17 -1.83
N ILE A 301 24.07 3.61 -0.73
CA ILE A 301 24.53 3.95 0.63
C ILE A 301 25.49 2.86 1.10
N LYS A 302 26.78 3.20 1.21
CA LYS A 302 27.78 2.40 1.94
C LYS A 302 27.74 2.76 3.43
N LYS A 303 27.76 1.74 4.28
CA LYS A 303 27.94 1.84 5.74
C LYS A 303 29.34 2.35 6.09
N ALA A 304 29.44 3.25 7.07
CA ALA A 304 30.64 3.42 7.89
C ALA A 304 30.21 3.73 9.33
N GLU A 305 30.78 2.98 10.28
CA GLU A 305 30.74 3.26 11.73
C GLU A 305 32.09 3.87 12.17
N PRO A 306 32.17 4.49 13.37
CA PRO A 306 32.89 5.74 13.56
C PRO A 306 34.29 5.59 14.18
N THR A 307 35.14 6.59 13.96
CA THR A 307 36.42 6.75 14.68
C THR A 307 36.43 8.05 15.47
N VAL A 308 36.71 7.92 16.77
CA VAL A 308 36.84 8.97 17.78
C VAL A 308 38.16 9.74 17.62
N ARG A 309 38.15 11.08 17.80
CA ARG A 309 39.26 11.85 18.40
C ARG A 309 38.75 13.14 19.06
N LYS A 310 39.37 13.46 20.20
CA LYS A 310 38.99 14.42 21.25
C LYS A 310 39.71 15.79 21.11
N VAL A 311 38.97 16.86 21.47
CA VAL A 311 39.31 18.05 22.30
C VAL A 311 40.35 19.05 21.69
N VAL A 312 40.13 20.38 21.68
CA VAL A 312 40.43 21.39 22.74
C VAL A 312 39.61 22.71 22.57
N LYS A 313 39.36 23.38 23.71
CA LYS A 313 38.65 24.66 23.98
C LYS A 313 39.51 25.93 23.75
N ASP A 314 38.85 27.08 23.57
CA ASP A 314 38.99 28.40 24.27
C ASP A 314 38.20 29.47 23.46
N LYS A 315 37.23 30.29 23.91
CA LYS A 315 36.97 31.31 24.98
C LYS A 315 37.25 32.79 24.59
N ALA A 316 36.17 33.61 24.56
CA ALA A 316 36.00 35.09 24.71
C ALA A 316 36.66 36.02 23.63
N GLU A 317 36.18 37.22 23.23
CA GLU A 317 35.32 38.28 23.80
C GLU A 317 34.92 39.29 22.66
N GLU A 318 33.86 40.11 22.87
CA GLU A 318 33.32 41.21 21.99
C GLU A 318 34.16 42.53 22.08
N PRO A 319 33.91 43.69 21.37
CA PRO A 319 32.63 44.27 20.89
C PRO A 319 32.60 45.02 19.51
N VAL A 320 31.40 45.55 19.20
CA VAL A 320 30.85 46.19 17.97
C VAL A 320 31.24 47.68 17.80
N PRO A 321 31.06 48.31 16.62
CA PRO A 321 30.00 49.33 16.54
C PRO A 321 29.13 49.36 15.25
N ALA A 322 27.97 49.99 15.44
CA ALA A 322 26.73 50.10 14.66
C ALA A 322 26.76 50.67 13.22
N LYS A 323 25.73 50.32 12.42
CA LYS A 323 24.75 51.29 11.87
C LYS A 323 23.53 50.67 11.13
N LYS A 324 22.35 51.19 11.53
CA LYS A 324 21.08 51.48 10.81
C LYS A 324 20.03 50.37 10.52
N ARG A 325 18.97 50.43 11.35
CA ARG A 325 17.54 50.02 11.21
C ARG A 325 16.86 50.78 10.05
N LYS A 326 15.73 50.42 9.39
CA LYS A 326 14.46 49.63 9.60
C LYS A 326 13.65 49.72 8.23
N PRO A 327 12.39 49.25 8.02
CA PRO A 327 11.56 48.26 8.72
C PRO A 327 10.75 47.25 7.81
N SER A 328 10.24 46.21 8.49
CA SER A 328 8.99 45.40 8.36
C SER A 328 8.20 45.21 7.04
N VAL A 329 7.86 43.93 6.82
CA VAL A 329 6.88 43.36 5.90
C VAL A 329 5.51 43.32 6.56
N GLU A 330 4.48 43.82 5.87
CA GLU A 330 3.06 43.55 6.15
C GLU A 330 2.26 43.63 4.83
N ASN A 331 1.40 42.63 4.61
CA ASN A 331 0.29 42.54 3.64
C ASN A 331 0.58 42.40 2.12
N ALA A 332 0.26 41.23 1.57
CA ALA A 332 -0.46 41.08 0.29
C ALA A 332 -1.07 39.67 0.21
N ILE A 333 -2.38 39.60 0.45
CA ILE A 333 -3.30 38.56 0.01
C ILE A 333 -3.99 39.14 -1.25
N GLU A 334 -4.37 38.26 -2.18
CA GLU A 334 -5.17 38.48 -3.40
C GLU A 334 -4.39 38.62 -4.72
N ASP A 335 -5.04 38.11 -5.77
CA ASP A 335 -4.65 38.08 -7.19
C ASP A 335 -3.68 36.99 -7.66
N VAL A 336 -4.22 35.79 -7.99
CA VAL A 336 -4.11 35.18 -9.33
C VAL A 336 -5.28 34.18 -9.52
N VAL A 337 -6.43 34.68 -9.96
CA VAL A 337 -7.41 33.94 -10.77
C VAL A 337 -7.29 34.50 -12.19
N GLU A 338 -7.47 33.64 -13.18
CA GLU A 338 -7.29 33.88 -14.63
C GLU A 338 -5.84 33.84 -15.12
N VAL A 339 -5.50 32.73 -15.79
CA VAL A 339 -5.05 32.67 -17.20
C VAL A 339 -4.60 31.23 -17.43
N SER A 340 -5.48 30.39 -17.97
CA SER A 340 -5.09 29.32 -18.90
C SER A 340 -6.33 28.74 -19.58
N SER A 341 -6.95 29.59 -20.41
CA SER A 341 -7.57 29.08 -21.65
C SER A 341 -6.50 29.23 -22.74
N ARG A 342 -6.43 28.24 -23.64
CA ARG A 342 -5.44 28.03 -24.72
C ARG A 342 -4.19 27.26 -24.27
N TYR A 343 -4.23 25.93 -24.34
CA TYR A 343 -3.70 25.13 -25.45
C TYR A 343 -4.12 23.67 -25.31
#